data_AF-A0A354WND2-F1
#
_entry.id   AF-A0A354WND2-F1
#
_cell.length_a   1.000
_cell.length_b   1.000
_cell.length_c   1.000
_cell.angle_alpha   90.00
_cell.angle_beta   90.00
_cell.angle_gamma   90.00
#
_symmetry.space_group_name_H-M   'P 1'
#
loop_
_entity.id
_entity.type
_entity.pdbx_description
1 polymer ?
#
loop_
_entity_poly.entity_id
_entity_poly.type
_entity_poly.pdbx_seq_one_letter_code
_entity_poly.pdbx_strand_id
1 'polypeptide(L)' 'MTQLPLISVIVPVYKVENYLDCCVRSIVDQTYSNLEILLIDDGS' A
#
# COMPACT_ATOMS: atom_id res chain seq x y z
N MET A 1 22.05 -14.53 7.93
CA MET A 1 20.96 -13.63 8.37
C MET A 1 19.82 -13.80 7.40
N THR A 2 18.65 -14.26 7.86
CA THR A 2 17.46 -14.35 7.02
C THR A 2 16.92 -12.95 6.80
N GLN A 3 16.97 -12.47 5.56
CA GLN A 3 16.27 -11.25 5.17
C GLN A 3 14.77 -11.46 5.38
N LEU A 4 14.08 -10.44 5.90
CA LEU A 4 12.62 -10.44 5.94
C LEU A 4 12.10 -10.53 4.50
N PRO A 5 11.12 -11.39 4.17
CA PRO A 5 10.59 -11.47 2.81
C PRO A 5 10.01 -10.13 2.35
N LEU A 6 10.16 -9.77 1.08
CA LEU A 6 9.46 -8.59 0.57
C LEU A 6 7.97 -8.92 0.44
N ILE A 7 7.10 -8.05 0.95
CA ILE A 7 5.65 -8.15 0.76
C ILE A 7 5.20 -6.96 -0.10
N SER A 8 4.61 -7.25 -1.24
CA SER A 8 4.04 -6.24 -2.13
C SER A 8 2.53 -6.12 -1.92
N VAL A 9 2.07 -4.89 -1.66
CA VAL A 9 0.66 -4.52 -1.49
C VAL A 9 0.22 -3.72 -2.71
N ILE A 10 -0.73 -4.26 -3.47
CA ILE A 10 -1.26 -3.62 -4.68
C ILE A 10 -2.63 -3.01 -4.32
N VAL A 11 -2.76 -1.70 -4.53
CA VAL A 11 -3.98 -0.94 -4.26
C VAL A 11 -4.48 -0.32 -5.56
N PRO A 12 -5.54 -0.86 -6.18
CA PRO A 12 -6.20 -0.20 -7.31
C PRO A 12 -6.96 1.04 -6.80
N VAL A 13 -6.81 2.16 -7.52
CA VAL A 13 -7.37 3.46 -7.20
C VAL A 13 -8.32 3.86 -8.33
N TYR A 14 -9.60 4.03 -8.00
CA TYR A 14 -10.61 4.55 -8.92
C TYR A 14 -11.65 5.37 -8.15
N LYS A 15 -11.66 6.70 -8.32
CA LYS A 15 -12.62 7.61 -7.66
C LYS A 15 -12.72 7.46 -6.14
N VAL A 16 -11.60 7.18 -5.47
CA VAL A 16 -11.51 6.95 -4.01
C VAL A 16 -10.73 8.03 -3.25
N GLU A 17 -10.62 9.24 -3.80
CA GLU A 17 -9.84 10.36 -3.27
C GLU A 17 -10.03 10.59 -1.76
N ASN A 18 -11.27 10.49 -1.28
CA ASN A 18 -11.62 10.71 0.13
C ASN A 18 -11.11 9.63 1.10
N TYR A 19 -10.80 8.42 0.62
CA TYR A 19 -10.42 7.27 1.46
C TYR A 19 -8.98 6.82 1.23
N LEU A 20 -8.35 7.29 0.16
CA LEU A 20 -7.01 6.88 -0.24
C LEU A 20 -5.98 7.16 0.86
N ASP A 21 -6.05 8.34 1.50
CA ASP A 21 -5.14 8.73 2.58
C ASP A 21 -5.25 7.80 3.81
N CYS A 22 -6.47 7.47 4.23
CA CYS A 22 -6.71 6.54 5.33
C CYS A 22 -6.20 5.12 5.00
N CYS A 23 -6.46 4.65 3.77
CA CYS A 23 -5.99 3.35 3.30
C CYS A 23 -4.46 3.28 3.30
N VAL A 24 -3.78 4.27 2.71
CA VAL A 24 -2.31 4.30 2.63
C VAL A 24 -1.70 4.38 4.03
N ARG A 25 -2.21 5.24 4.92
CA ARG A 25 -1.74 5.31 6.32
C ARG A 25 -1.84 3.96 7.02
N SER A 26 -2.95 3.24 6.82
CA SER A 26 -3.13 1.91 7.43
C SER A 26 -2.08 0.88 6.98
N ILE A 27 -1.58 0.99 5.75
CA ILE A 27 -0.54 0.10 5.20
C ILE A 27 0.86 0.54 5.65
N VAL A 28 1.09 1.84 5.75
CA VAL A 28 2.39 2.41 6.21
C VAL A 28 2.61 2.15 7.69
N ASP A 29 1.56 2.18 8.52
CA ASP A 29 1.66 2.00 9.98
C ASP A 29 1.74 0.51 10.41
N GLN A 30 1.98 -0.42 9.48
CA GLN A 30 2.15 -1.84 9.79
C GLN A 30 3.45 -2.09 10.57
N THR A 31 3.44 -3.08 11.47
CA THR A 31 4.64 -3.50 12.22
C THR A 31 5.66 -4.22 11.34
N TYR A 32 5.26 -4.66 10.13
CA TYR A 32 6.13 -5.27 9.14
C TYR A 32 6.77 -4.21 8.24
N SER A 33 8.09 -4.13 8.22
CA SER A 33 8.80 -3.01 7.58
C SER A 33 9.27 -3.27 6.15
N ASN A 34 9.29 -4.52 5.68
CA ASN A 34 9.78 -4.84 4.33
C ASN A 34 8.62 -4.86 3.31
N LEU A 35 8.03 -3.68 3.11
CA LEU A 35 6.85 -3.49 2.26
C LEU A 35 7.20 -2.75 0.96
N GLU A 36 6.56 -3.18 -0.11
CA GLU A 36 6.41 -2.43 -1.36
C GLU A 36 4.92 -2.09 -1.54
N ILE A 37 4.59 -0.84 -1.81
CA ILE A 37 3.19 -0.38 -1.95
C ILE A 37 3.01 0.19 -3.35
N LEU A 38 2.13 -0.43 -4.15
CA LEU A 38 1.86 -0.05 -5.52
C LEU A 38 0.43 0.48 -5.64
N LEU A 39 0.29 1.80 -5.81
CA LEU A 39 -1.00 2.44 -6.09
C LEU A 39 -1.21 2.45 -7.61
N ILE A 40 -2.21 1.73 -8.09
CA ILE A 40 -2.51 1.60 -9.52
C ILE A 40 -3.75 2.42 -9.84
N ASP A 41 -3.58 3.56 -10.48
CA ASP A 41 -4.69 4.39 -10.96
C ASP A 41 -5.32 3.74 -12.21
N ASP A 42 -6.60 3.39 -12.12
CA ASP A 42 -7.38 2.79 -13.22
C ASP A 42 -8.20 3.85 -14.00
N GLY A 43 -7.70 5.08 -14.05
CA GLY A 43 -8.32 6.18 -14.80
C GLY A 43 -9.35 6.96 -13.99
N SER A 44 -8.92 7.49 -12.84
CA SER A 44 -9.67 8.36 -11.93
C SER A 44 -10.26 9.60 -12.61
#